data_AF-T0YJT8-F1
#
_entry.id   AF-T0YJT8-F1
#
_cell.length_a   1.000
_cell.length_b   1.000
_cell.length_c   1.000
_cell.angle_alpha   90.00
_cell.angle_beta   90.00
_cell.angle_gamma   90.00
#
_symmetry.space_group_name_H-M   'P 1'
#
loop_
_entity.id
_entity.type
_entity.pdbx_description
1 polymer ?
#
loop_
_entity_poly.entity_id
_entity_poly.type
_entity_poly.pdbx_seq_one_letter_code
_entity_poly.pdbx_strand_id
1 'polypeptide(L)'
;YNLAASERGFGRFAQAEAACDRAIALNRREYRGYLLRSELRVQTPTANHLEQLRQELARPDLHDSARVLLGYALGKELDDLEQYDQAFEAFALAAGARRRQLVYDVRVDEHKLRRIIEVFPRGPDRVLDGRIDSGRFVFIFGLPRSGTTLLERILTG
;
A
#
# COMPACT_ATOMS: atom_id res chain seq x y z
N TYR A 1 9.83 15.76 -1.86
CA TYR A 1 9.18 14.45 -2.02
C TYR A 1 9.16 13.95 -3.46
N ASN A 2 8.52 14.64 -4.42
CA ASN A 2 8.38 14.14 -5.81
C ASN A 2 9.70 13.73 -6.47
N LEU A 3 10.77 14.52 -6.29
CA LEU A 3 12.10 14.15 -6.76
C LEU A 3 12.56 12.79 -6.21
N ALA A 4 12.45 12.56 -4.90
CA ALA A 4 12.84 11.30 -4.27
C ALA A 4 12.04 10.11 -4.83
N ALA A 5 10.74 10.29 -5.05
CA ALA A 5 9.89 9.26 -5.63
C ALA A 5 10.32 8.92 -7.08
N SER A 6 10.66 9.93 -7.88
CA SER A 6 11.18 9.74 -9.24
C SER A 6 12.54 9.03 -9.23
N GLU A 7 13.48 9.47 -8.38
CA GLU A 7 14.81 8.84 -8.28
C GLU A 7 14.72 7.38 -7.86
N ARG A 8 13.83 7.05 -6.91
CA ARG A 8 13.53 5.66 -6.55
C ARG A 8 13.04 4.86 -7.76
N GLY A 9 12.13 5.44 -8.55
CA GLY A 9 11.63 4.80 -9.78
C GLY A 9 12.72 4.51 -10.81
N PHE A 10 13.78 5.32 -10.85
CA PHE A 10 14.96 5.10 -11.69
C PHE A 10 16.03 4.20 -11.05
N GLY A 11 15.80 3.64 -9.86
CA GLY A 11 16.79 2.83 -9.13
C GLY A 11 17.95 3.64 -8.53
N ARG A 12 17.84 4.97 -8.49
CA ARG A 12 18.85 5.89 -7.95
C ARG A 12 18.66 6.08 -6.45
N PHE A 13 18.90 5.02 -5.68
CA PHE A 13 18.55 4.98 -4.26
C PHE A 13 19.29 6.01 -3.39
N ALA A 14 20.59 6.23 -3.63
CA ALA A 14 21.35 7.24 -2.89
C ALA A 14 20.82 8.67 -3.14
N GLN A 15 20.47 8.99 -4.38
CA GLN A 15 19.87 10.28 -4.75
C GLN A 15 18.46 10.42 -4.15
N ALA A 16 17.70 9.33 -4.13
CA ALA A 16 16.38 9.29 -3.51
C ALA A 16 16.46 9.53 -1.99
N GLU A 17 17.45 8.95 -1.29
CA GLU A 17 17.66 9.12 0.15
C GLU A 17 18.02 10.59 0.44
N ALA A 18 19.01 11.14 -0.26
CA ALA A 18 19.36 12.56 -0.14
C ALA A 18 18.20 13.52 -0.47
N ALA A 19 17.31 13.15 -1.39
CA ALA A 19 16.11 13.92 -1.69
C ALA A 19 15.02 13.78 -0.60
N CYS A 20 14.93 12.63 0.07
CA CYS A 20 14.08 12.47 1.26
C CYS A 20 14.60 13.33 2.41
N ASP A 21 15.89 13.28 2.71
CA ASP A 21 16.50 14.06 3.79
C ASP A 21 16.30 15.56 3.58
N ARG A 22 16.52 16.06 2.36
CA ARG A 22 16.23 17.46 2.02
C ARG A 22 14.75 17.82 2.21
N ALA A 23 13.83 16.94 1.81
CA ALA A 23 12.41 17.19 1.97
C ALA A 23 12.00 17.24 3.45
N ILE A 24 12.53 16.33 4.28
CA ILE A 24 12.29 16.28 5.72
C ILE A 24 12.88 17.53 6.40
N ALA A 25 14.08 17.94 6.02
CA ALA A 25 14.73 19.14 6.57
C ALA A 25 13.97 20.42 6.23
N LEU A 26 13.43 20.55 5.00
CA LEU A 26 12.64 21.71 4.59
C LEU A 26 11.25 21.74 5.25
N ASN A 27 10.63 20.57 5.41
CA ASN A 27 9.32 20.44 6.03
C ASN A 27 9.22 19.11 6.79
N ARG A 28 9.40 19.18 8.11
CA ARG A 28 9.24 18.02 9.02
C ARG A 28 7.85 17.36 8.96
N ARG A 29 6.83 18.03 8.38
CA ARG A 29 5.49 17.47 8.18
C ARG A 29 5.32 16.77 6.84
N GLU A 30 6.37 16.66 6.02
CA GLU A 30 6.40 15.82 4.81
C GLU A 30 6.58 14.34 5.21
N TYR A 31 5.57 13.78 5.87
CA TYR A 31 5.63 12.44 6.45
C TYR A 31 5.86 11.32 5.42
N ARG A 32 5.49 11.55 4.15
CA ARG A 32 5.75 10.58 3.08
C ARG A 32 7.25 10.40 2.83
N GLY A 33 8.05 11.44 3.10
CA GLY A 33 9.51 11.39 2.99
C GLY A 33 10.12 10.39 3.98
N TYR A 34 9.58 10.28 5.20
CA TYR A 34 10.08 9.35 6.21
C TYR A 34 9.84 7.89 5.80
N LEU A 35 8.62 7.55 5.40
CA LEU A 35 8.29 6.20 4.93
C LEU A 35 9.10 5.84 3.69
N LEU A 36 9.13 6.72 2.69
CA LEU A 36 9.93 6.49 1.49
C LEU A 36 11.39 6.23 1.85
N ARG A 37 12.01 7.05 2.71
CA ARG A 37 13.41 6.89 3.13
C ARG A 37 13.66 5.54 3.80
N SER A 38 12.76 5.10 4.68
CA SER A 38 12.90 3.79 5.33
C SER A 38 12.91 2.63 4.31
N GLU A 39 12.17 2.74 3.21
CA GLU A 39 12.02 1.71 2.18
C GLU A 39 13.18 1.65 1.15
N LEU A 40 14.06 2.65 1.11
CA LEU A 40 15.11 2.73 0.06
C LEU A 40 16.22 1.70 0.21
N ARG A 41 16.44 1.19 1.43
CA ARG A 41 17.46 0.19 1.75
C ARG A 41 17.10 -0.55 3.02
N VAL A 42 17.77 -1.68 3.27
CA VAL A 42 17.75 -2.33 4.59
C VAL A 42 18.52 -1.45 5.58
N GLN A 43 17.93 -1.19 6.74
CA GLN A 43 18.56 -0.43 7.81
C GLN A 43 19.52 -1.30 8.62
N THR A 44 20.53 -0.68 9.22
CA THR A 44 21.51 -1.37 10.05
C THR A 44 21.63 -0.67 11.40
N PRO A 45 22.23 -1.32 12.43
CA PRO A 45 22.40 -0.69 13.74
C PRO A 45 23.16 0.65 13.69
N THR A 46 24.01 0.85 12.68
CA THR A 46 24.81 2.07 12.48
C THR A 46 24.22 3.05 11.46
N ALA A 47 23.23 2.63 10.67
CA ALA A 47 22.59 3.45 9.65
C ALA A 47 21.07 3.19 9.65
N ASN A 48 20.39 3.91 10.54
CA ASN A 48 18.93 3.91 10.72
C ASN A 48 18.45 5.29 11.20
N HIS A 49 17.14 5.46 11.37
CA HIS A 49 16.51 6.70 11.79
C HIS A 49 15.52 6.48 12.95
N LEU A 50 15.69 5.41 13.73
CA LEU A 50 14.75 5.02 14.79
C LEU A 50 14.49 6.14 15.79
N GLU A 51 15.53 6.85 16.20
CA GLU A 51 15.41 7.97 17.15
C GLU A 51 14.53 9.09 16.58
N GLN A 52 14.79 9.50 15.34
CA GLN A 52 14.02 10.54 14.68
C GLN A 52 12.54 10.14 14.52
N LEU A 53 12.29 8.89 14.14
CA LEU A 53 10.94 8.36 13.98
C LEU A 53 10.17 8.31 15.30
N ARG A 54 10.82 7.87 16.39
CA ARG A 54 10.24 7.88 17.74
C ARG A 54 9.91 9.30 18.21
N GLN A 55 10.83 10.25 17.99
CA GLN A 55 10.62 11.66 18.36
C GLN A 55 9.43 12.28 17.60
N GLU A 56 9.32 12.03 16.29
CA GLU A 56 8.19 12.56 15.51
C GLU A 56 6.87 11.89 15.90
N LEU A 57 6.85 10.59 16.21
CA LEU A 57 5.63 9.91 16.69
C LEU A 57 5.17 10.36 18.09
N ALA A 58 6.09 10.81 18.94
CA ALA A 58 5.79 11.27 20.29
C ALA A 58 5.13 12.66 20.34
N ARG A 59 5.03 13.38 19.21
CA ARG A 59 4.45 14.73 19.22
C ARG A 59 2.93 14.68 19.49
N PRO A 60 2.42 15.62 20.30
CA PRO A 60 1.02 15.64 20.69
C PRO A 60 0.07 16.03 19.54
N ASP A 61 0.56 16.76 18.54
CA ASP A 61 -0.24 17.32 17.43
C ASP A 61 -0.36 16.41 16.20
N LEU A 62 -0.11 15.10 16.33
CA LEU A 62 -0.13 14.19 15.19
C LEU A 62 -1.52 13.75 14.76
N HIS A 63 -1.89 14.12 13.53
CA HIS A 63 -3.03 13.56 12.81
C HIS A 63 -2.79 12.09 12.44
N ASP A 64 -3.88 11.32 12.30
CA ASP A 64 -3.81 9.90 11.95
C ASP A 64 -3.04 9.63 10.64
N SER A 65 -3.06 10.55 9.65
CA SER A 65 -2.32 10.38 8.39
C SER A 65 -0.82 10.38 8.60
N ALA A 66 -0.34 11.19 9.53
CA ALA A 66 1.06 11.23 9.94
C ALA A 66 1.43 9.96 10.72
N ARG A 67 0.54 9.53 11.65
CA ARG A 67 0.74 8.30 12.46
C ARG A 67 0.87 7.05 11.60
N VAL A 68 0.07 6.97 10.52
CA VAL A 68 0.17 5.89 9.53
C VAL A 68 1.57 5.86 8.92
N LEU A 69 2.02 6.97 8.35
CA LEU A 69 3.28 7.02 7.60
C LEU A 69 4.50 6.80 8.50
N LEU A 70 4.56 7.49 9.64
CA LEU A 70 5.67 7.34 10.58
C LEU A 70 5.67 5.98 11.29
N GLY A 71 4.50 5.44 11.62
CA GLY A 71 4.39 4.14 12.28
C GLY A 71 4.83 3.00 11.35
N TYR A 72 4.45 3.03 10.07
CA TYR A 72 4.97 2.06 9.10
C TYR A 72 6.47 2.22 8.86
N ALA A 73 6.98 3.47 8.81
CA ALA A 73 8.42 3.70 8.69
C ALA A 73 9.19 3.12 9.88
N LEU A 74 8.72 3.40 11.12
CA LEU A 74 9.32 2.87 12.34
C LEU A 74 9.28 1.34 12.38
N GLY A 75 8.13 0.74 12.09
CA GLY A 75 7.98 -0.71 12.06
C GLY A 75 8.93 -1.35 11.04
N LYS A 76 9.06 -0.76 9.85
CA LYS A 76 9.98 -1.23 8.81
C LYS A 76 11.43 -1.20 9.28
N GLU A 77 11.89 -0.08 9.86
CA GLU A 77 13.27 0.00 10.34
C GLU A 77 13.55 -0.93 11.53
N LEU A 78 12.57 -1.17 12.40
CA LEU A 78 12.69 -2.14 13.49
C LEU A 78 12.74 -3.59 12.98
N ASP A 79 11.95 -3.91 11.95
CA ASP A 79 11.92 -5.22 11.30
C ASP A 79 13.27 -5.53 10.62
N ASP A 80 13.84 -4.57 9.89
CA ASP A 80 15.20 -4.68 9.32
C ASP A 80 16.27 -4.95 10.37
N LEU A 81 16.06 -4.44 11.60
CA LEU A 81 16.96 -4.61 12.74
C LEU A 81 16.60 -5.82 13.61
N GLU A 82 15.69 -6.68 13.12
CA GLU A 82 15.24 -7.91 13.76
C GLU A 82 14.56 -7.69 15.14
N GLN A 83 14.06 -6.46 15.39
CA GLN A 83 13.33 -6.10 16.61
C GLN A 83 11.83 -6.34 16.43
N TYR A 84 11.46 -7.59 16.15
CA TYR A 84 10.14 -7.96 15.63
C TYR A 84 8.96 -7.57 16.54
N ASP A 85 9.09 -7.71 17.86
CA ASP A 85 8.01 -7.35 18.79
C ASP A 85 7.69 -5.85 18.71
N GLN A 86 8.72 -5.00 18.73
CA GLN A 86 8.56 -3.56 18.60
C GLN A 86 8.10 -3.17 17.19
N ALA A 87 8.57 -3.88 16.16
CA ALA A 87 8.13 -3.68 14.79
C ALA A 87 6.62 -3.92 14.67
N PHE A 88 6.13 -5.02 15.25
CA PHE A 88 4.72 -5.37 15.26
C PHE A 88 3.87 -4.32 15.99
N GLU A 89 4.32 -3.82 17.14
CA GLU A 89 3.64 -2.73 17.86
C GLU A 89 3.52 -1.46 17.00
N ALA A 90 4.60 -1.07 16.31
CA ALA A 90 4.61 0.08 15.41
C ALA A 90 3.66 -0.12 14.21
N PHE A 91 3.65 -1.31 13.62
CA PHE A 91 2.71 -1.68 12.54
C PHE A 91 1.26 -1.68 13.01
N ALA A 92 0.98 -2.20 14.21
CA ALA A 92 -0.36 -2.22 14.79
C ALA A 92 -0.88 -0.80 15.04
N LEU A 93 -0.02 0.10 15.55
CA LEU A 93 -0.35 1.51 15.75
C LEU A 93 -0.68 2.19 14.40
N ALA A 94 0.14 1.98 13.38
CA ALA A 94 -0.07 2.52 12.04
C ALA A 94 -1.36 1.99 11.41
N ALA A 95 -1.60 0.68 11.50
CA ALA A 95 -2.80 0.04 10.97
C ALA A 95 -4.07 0.52 11.70
N GLY A 96 -4.01 0.70 13.02
CA GLY A 96 -5.10 1.27 13.81
C GLY A 96 -5.45 2.70 13.39
N ALA A 97 -4.43 3.54 13.16
CA ALA A 97 -4.62 4.89 12.62
C ALA A 97 -5.22 4.86 11.22
N ARG A 98 -4.73 3.97 10.35
CA ARG A 98 -5.28 3.78 9.00
C ARG A 98 -6.75 3.35 9.04
N ARG A 99 -7.11 2.46 9.97
CA ARG A 99 -8.46 1.96 10.13
C ARG A 99 -9.44 3.07 10.50
N ARG A 100 -9.05 4.01 11.36
CA ARG A 100 -9.87 5.18 11.73
C ARG A 100 -10.12 6.14 10.56
N GLN A 101 -9.24 6.17 9.57
CA GLN A 101 -9.42 6.99 8.36
C GLN A 101 -10.32 6.33 7.31
N LEU A 102 -10.53 5.02 7.40
CA LEU A 102 -11.33 4.28 6.43
C LEU A 102 -12.82 4.43 6.73
N VAL A 103 -13.49 5.30 5.99
CA VAL A 103 -14.95 5.31 5.86
C VAL A 103 -15.33 4.23 4.86
N TYR A 104 -15.38 2.98 5.34
CA TYR A 104 -15.83 1.85 4.54
C TYR A 104 -17.23 1.43 4.97
N ASP A 105 -18.16 1.44 4.01
CA ASP A 105 -19.49 0.88 4.14
C ASP A 105 -19.76 -0.02 2.93
N VAL A 106 -19.84 -1.33 3.17
CA VAL A 106 -20.12 -2.35 2.15
C VAL A 106 -21.41 -2.05 1.38
N ARG A 107 -22.40 -1.40 2.02
CA ARG A 107 -23.69 -1.05 1.40
C ARG A 107 -23.52 -0.08 0.25
N VAL A 108 -22.53 0.81 0.32
CA VAL A 108 -22.22 1.76 -0.77
C VAL A 108 -21.76 0.99 -2.01
N ASP A 109 -20.92 -0.01 -1.83
CA ASP A 109 -20.41 -0.82 -2.95
C ASP A 109 -21.50 -1.75 -3.49
N GLU A 110 -22.31 -2.37 -2.62
CA GLU A 110 -23.49 -3.13 -3.05
C GLU A 110 -24.46 -2.26 -3.87
N HIS A 111 -24.72 -1.02 -3.42
CA HIS A 111 -25.61 -0.11 -4.14
C HIS A 111 -25.04 0.26 -5.52
N LYS A 112 -23.74 0.55 -5.61
CA LYS A 112 -23.07 0.80 -6.91
C LYS A 112 -23.21 -0.41 -7.84
N LEU A 113 -22.99 -1.63 -7.33
CA LEU A 113 -23.12 -2.86 -8.11
C LEU A 113 -24.55 -3.06 -8.61
N ARG A 114 -25.56 -2.87 -7.74
CA ARG A 114 -26.97 -2.91 -8.17
C ARG A 114 -27.25 -1.88 -9.25
N ARG A 115 -26.75 -0.66 -9.10
CA ARG A 115 -26.95 0.41 -10.09
C ARG A 115 -26.31 0.07 -11.44
N ILE A 116 -25.13 -0.55 -11.45
CA ILE A 116 -24.49 -1.04 -12.68
C ILE A 116 -25.39 -2.09 -13.36
N ILE A 117 -25.91 -3.05 -12.59
CA ILE A 117 -26.82 -4.09 -13.13
C ILE A 117 -28.10 -3.48 -13.73
N GLU A 118 -28.67 -2.45 -13.09
CA GLU A 118 -29.88 -1.77 -13.57
C GLU A 118 -29.64 -0.96 -14.85
N VAL A 119 -28.51 -0.24 -14.94
CA VAL A 119 -28.18 0.65 -16.07
C VAL A 119 -27.67 -0.12 -17.27
N PHE A 120 -27.06 -1.28 -17.05
CA PHE A 120 -26.66 -2.22 -18.08
C PHE A 120 -27.56 -3.46 -18.01
N PRO A 121 -28.88 -3.33 -18.29
CA PRO A 121 -29.74 -4.50 -18.38
C PRO A 121 -29.16 -5.42 -19.44
N ARG A 122 -29.28 -6.74 -19.22
CA ARG A 122 -28.82 -7.74 -20.18
C ARG A 122 -29.29 -7.31 -21.57
N GLY A 123 -28.33 -7.06 -22.49
CA GLY A 123 -28.66 -6.89 -23.89
C GLY A 123 -29.42 -8.13 -24.38
N PRO A 124 -30.16 -8.04 -25.51
CA PRO A 124 -30.82 -9.22 -26.07
C PRO A 124 -29.79 -10.34 -26.17
N ASP A 125 -30.19 -11.58 -25.89
CA ASP A 125 -29.36 -12.75 -26.14
C ASP A 125 -28.84 -12.61 -27.56
N ARG A 126 -27.56 -12.24 -27.70
CA ARG A 126 -26.90 -12.28 -28.99
C ARG A 126 -26.92 -13.75 -29.33
N VAL A 127 -27.80 -14.14 -30.25
CA VAL A 127 -27.71 -15.42 -30.93
C VAL A 127 -26.37 -15.37 -31.65
N LEU A 128 -25.35 -15.90 -30.98
CA LEU A 128 -24.05 -16.11 -31.58
C LEU A 128 -24.29 -17.25 -32.57
N ASP A 129 -24.41 -16.88 -33.85
CA ASP A 129 -24.69 -17.80 -34.97
C ASP A 129 -23.55 -18.82 -35.23
N GLY A 130 -22.56 -18.86 -34.34
CA GLY A 130 -21.51 -19.86 -34.27
C GLY A 130 -21.68 -20.68 -33.00
N ARG A 131 -21.78 -22.01 -33.14
CA ARG A 131 -21.60 -22.95 -32.03
C ARG A 131 -20.29 -22.63 -31.30
N ILE A 132 -20.38 -21.92 -30.18
CA ILE A 132 -19.27 -21.81 -29.25
C ILE A 132 -19.30 -23.08 -28.41
N ASP A 133 -18.28 -23.91 -28.56
CA ASP A 133 -18.03 -25.07 -27.68
C ASP A 133 -17.70 -24.56 -26.27
N SER A 134 -18.75 -24.28 -25.49
CA SER A 134 -18.66 -23.71 -24.14
C SER A 134 -17.86 -24.55 -23.15
N GLY A 135 -17.53 -25.81 -23.50
CA GLY A 135 -16.66 -26.67 -22.71
C GLY A 135 -15.19 -26.24 -22.69
N ARG A 136 -14.79 -25.22 -23.46
CA ARG A 136 -13.38 -24.81 -23.61
C ARG A 136 -12.97 -23.52 -22.89
N PHE A 137 -13.88 -22.83 -22.21
CA PHE A 137 -13.58 -21.56 -21.54
C PHE A 137 -13.70 -21.68 -20.02
N VAL A 138 -12.63 -21.32 -19.31
CA VAL A 138 -12.60 -21.21 -17.85
C VAL A 138 -12.46 -19.73 -17.48
N PHE A 139 -13.36 -19.24 -16.63
CA PHE A 139 -13.26 -17.89 -16.07
C PHE A 139 -12.84 -17.98 -14.60
N ILE A 140 -11.75 -17.29 -14.24
CA ILE A 140 -11.23 -17.25 -12.88
C ILE A 140 -11.58 -15.89 -12.27
N PHE A 141 -12.37 -15.88 -11.20
CA PHE A 141 -12.73 -14.67 -10.45
C PHE A 141 -12.18 -14.73 -9.02
N GLY A 142 -11.78 -13.58 -8.50
CA GLY A 142 -11.34 -13.46 -7.11
C GLY A 142 -10.98 -12.02 -6.76
N LEU A 143 -10.86 -11.76 -5.46
CA LEU A 143 -10.43 -10.45 -4.97
C LEU A 143 -8.98 -10.14 -5.43
N PRO A 144 -8.60 -8.85 -5.55
CA PRO A 144 -7.20 -8.50 -5.78
C PRO A 144 -6.30 -9.20 -4.77
N ARG A 145 -5.23 -9.84 -5.25
CA ARG A 145 -4.25 -10.59 -4.42
C ARG A 145 -4.77 -11.91 -3.79
N SER A 146 -5.89 -12.47 -4.26
CA SER A 146 -6.39 -13.80 -3.83
C SER A 146 -5.70 -15.01 -4.48
N GLY A 147 -4.61 -14.78 -5.23
CA GLY A 147 -3.91 -15.85 -5.94
C GLY A 147 -4.55 -16.25 -7.27
N THR A 148 -5.51 -15.49 -7.80
CA THR A 148 -6.12 -15.76 -9.12
C THR A 148 -5.10 -15.85 -10.24
N THR A 149 -4.05 -15.02 -10.22
CA THR A 149 -2.92 -15.09 -11.17
C THR A 149 -2.08 -16.35 -11.00
N LEU A 150 -1.94 -16.86 -9.76
CA LEU A 150 -1.24 -18.12 -9.52
C LEU A 150 -2.07 -19.30 -10.05
N LEU A 151 -3.37 -19.29 -9.79
CA LEU A 151 -4.31 -20.30 -10.30
C LEU A 151 -4.38 -20.28 -11.83
N GLU A 152 -4.40 -19.11 -12.44
CA GLU A 152 -4.30 -18.93 -13.89
C GLU A 152 -3.05 -19.62 -14.44
N ARG A 153 -1.86 -19.31 -13.89
CA ARG A 153 -0.60 -19.94 -14.32
C ARG A 153 -0.61 -21.46 -14.19
N ILE A 154 -1.17 -22.02 -13.12
CA ILE A 154 -1.28 -23.48 -12.93
C ILE A 154 -2.15 -24.12 -14.02
N LEU A 155 -3.23 -23.45 -14.43
CA LEU A 155 -4.16 -23.97 -15.43
C LEU A 155 -3.68 -23.77 -16.87
N THR A 156 -2.86 -22.76 -17.13
CA THR A 156 -2.39 -22.42 -18.49
C THR A 156 -1.00 -22.97 -18.83
N GLY A 157 -0.19 -23.39 -17.84
CA GLY A 157 1.18 -23.90 -18.05
C GLY A 157 2.22 -22.81 -18.18
#